data_AF-A0A7C9TXN4-F1
#
_entry.id   AF-A0A7C9TXN4-F1
#
_cell.length_a   1.000
_cell.length_b   1.000
_cell.length_c   1.000
_cell.angle_alpha   90.00
_cell.angle_beta   90.00
_cell.angle_gamma   90.00
#
_symmetry.space_group_name_H-M   'P 1'
#
loop_
_entity.id
_entity.type
_entity.pdbx_description
1 polymer ?
#
loop_
_entity_poly.entity_id
_entity_poly.type
_entity_poly.pdbx_seq_one_letter_code
_entity_poly.pdbx_strand_id
1 'polypeptide(L)' 'MTRPQPSDRDIQVRAYHIWQGLGSPEGRDLEIWLQARQELEESFGR' A
#
# COMPACT_ATOMS: atom_id res chain seq x y z
N MET A 1 7.74 23.03 3.46
CA MET A 1 7.58 21.92 4.43
C MET A 1 7.20 20.70 3.61
N THR A 2 8.07 19.69 3.55
CA THR A 2 7.86 18.49 2.71
C THR A 2 6.72 17.68 3.29
N ARG A 3 5.69 17.39 2.50
CA ARG A 3 4.61 16.48 2.90
C ARG A 3 5.23 15.10 3.18
N PRO A 4 4.95 14.46 4.32
CA PRO A 4 5.45 13.12 4.58
C PRO A 4 4.87 12.18 3.53
N GLN A 5 5.72 11.67 2.64
CA GLN A 5 5.35 10.62 1.70
C GLN A 5 5.46 9.27 2.42
N PRO A 6 4.54 8.32 2.18
CA PRO A 6 4.67 6.99 2.73
C PRO A 6 5.96 6.33 2.23
N SER A 7 6.66 5.63 3.13
CA SER A 7 7.88 4.91 2.75
C SER A 7 7.53 3.59 2.06
N ASP A 8 8.46 3.04 1.28
CA ASP A 8 8.28 1.72 0.64
C ASP A 8 7.92 0.62 1.65
N ARG A 9 8.40 0.75 2.89
CA ARG A 9 8.09 -0.17 3.98
C ARG A 9 6.63 -0.09 4.42
N ASP A 10 6.07 1.11 4.49
CA ASP A 10 4.66 1.30 4.81
C ASP A 10 3.77 0.71 3.72
N ILE A 11 4.15 0.95 2.46
CA ILE A 11 3.45 0.40 1.28
C ILE A 11 3.52 -1.12 1.31
N GLN A 12 4.68 -1.72 1.60
CA GLN A 12 4.85 -3.16 1.68
C GLN A 12 3.97 -3.78 2.77
N VAL A 13 3.94 -3.20 3.98
CA VAL A 13 3.09 -3.68 5.07
C VAL A 13 1.62 -3.61 4.66
N ARG A 14 1.18 -2.47 4.11
CA ARG A 14 -0.21 -2.29 3.69
C ARG A 14 -0.58 -3.25 2.55
N ALA A 15 0.30 -3.43 1.57
CA ALA A 15 0.13 -4.38 0.48
C ALA A 15 0.02 -5.83 1.01
N TYR A 16 0.86 -6.21 1.97
CA TYR A 16 0.81 -7.53 2.59
C TYR A 16 -0.52 -7.79 3.30
N HIS A 17 -1.05 -6.80 4.03
CA HIS A 17 -2.37 -6.92 4.67
C HIS A 17 -3.50 -7.08 3.65
N ILE A 18 -3.48 -6.33 2.56
CA ILE A 18 -4.45 -6.46 1.46
C ILE A 18 -4.34 -7.84 0.82
N TRP A 19 -3.13 -8.30 0.52
CA TRP A 19 -2.86 -9.61 -0.08
C TRP A 19 -3.34 -10.77 0.80
N GLN A 20 -3.08 -10.70 2.11
CA GLN A 20 -3.62 -11.66 3.07
C GLN A 20 -5.15 -11.64 3.13
N GLY A 21 -5.78 -10.45 3.14
CA GLY A 21 -7.23 -10.32 3.17
C GLY A 21 -7.93 -10.87 1.92
N LEU A 22 -7.24 -10.86 0.78
CA LEU A 22 -7.71 -11.42 -0.48
C LEU A 22 -7.49 -12.93 -0.61
N GLY A 23 -6.83 -13.57 0.37
CA GLY A 23 -6.54 -15.01 0.33
C GLY A 23 -5.33 -15.38 -0.52
N SER A 24 -4.33 -14.49 -0.59
CA SER A 24 -3.08 -14.71 -1.33
C SER A 24 -3.25 -14.95 -2.83
N PRO A 25 -3.94 -14.05 -3.57
CA PRO A 25 -4.07 -14.18 -5.02
C PRO A 25 -2.70 -14.05 -5.69
N GLU A 26 -2.38 -14.99 -6.58
CA GLU A 26 -1.16 -14.98 -7.38
C GLU A 26 -1.30 -13.99 -8.56
N GLY A 27 -0.27 -13.18 -8.81
CA GLY A 27 -0.22 -12.26 -9.96
C GLY A 27 -0.94 -10.93 -9.76
N ARG A 28 -1.50 -10.66 -8.56
CA ARG A 28 -2.08 -9.35 -8.22
C ARG A 28 -1.17 -8.48 -7.37
N ASP A 29 0.10 -8.87 -7.22
CA ASP A 29 1.08 -8.21 -6.36
C ASP A 29 1.25 -6.72 -6.70
N LEU A 30 1.32 -6.40 -8.00
CA LEU A 30 1.45 -5.03 -8.48
C LEU A 30 0.19 -4.19 -8.21
N GLU A 31 -0.99 -4.75 -8.46
CA GLU A 31 -2.26 -4.07 -8.19
C GLU A 31 -2.42 -3.77 -6.70
N ILE A 32 -2.07 -4.75 -5.86
CA ILE A 32 -2.13 -4.64 -4.40
C ILE A 32 -1.11 -3.61 -3.90
N TRP A 33 0.10 -3.57 -4.46
CA TRP A 33 1.11 -2.58 -4.13
C TRP A 33 0.66 -1.16 -4.50
N LEU A 34 0.10 -0.97 -5.70
CA LEU A 34 -0.42 0.32 -6.16
C LEU A 34 -1.60 0.79 -5.30
N GLN A 35 -2.49 -0.10 -4.91
CA GLN A 35 -3.61 0.21 -4.01
C GLN A 35 -3.10 0.64 -2.62
N ALA A 36 -2.19 -0.14 -2.05
CA ALA A 36 -1.57 0.16 -0.76
C ALA A 36 -0.90 1.54 -0.74
N ARG A 37 -0.19 1.87 -1.83
CA ARG A 37 0.45 3.16 -2.02
C ARG A 37 -0.57 4.29 -2.05
N GLN A 38 -1.63 4.18 -2.86
CA GLN A 38 -2.66 5.22 -2.93
C GLN A 38 -3.36 5.45 -1.59
N GLU A 39 -3.73 4.38 -0.88
CA GLU A 39 -4.38 4.50 0.43
C GLU A 39 -3.49 5.25 1.44
N LEU A 40 -2.19 5.00 1.41
CA LEU A 40 -1.24 5.70 2.28
C LEU A 40 -1.03 7.15 1.83
N GLU A 41 -0.89 7.42 0.54
CA GLU A 41 -0.77 8.80 0.03
C GLU A 41 -1.98 9.66 0.42
N GLU A 42 -3.19 9.11 0.35
CA GLU A 42 -4.43 9.77 0.80
C GLU A 42 -4.45 10.00 2.33
N SER A 43 -3.98 9.02 3.12
CA SER A 43 -3.96 9.11 4.58
C SER A 43 -2.89 10.06 5.12
N PHE A 44 -1.72 10.15 4.47
CA PHE A 44 -0.65 11.07 4.83
C PHE A 44 -0.92 12.51 4.35
N GLY A 45 -1.80 12.66 3.36
CA GLY A 45 -2.20 13.95 2.81
C GLY A 45 -3.27 14.70 3.62
N ARG A 46 -3.88 14.09 4.64
CA ARG A 46 -4.99 14.67 5.42
C ARG A 46 -4.53 15.32 6.73
#